data_AF-A0A3M2C5W4-F1
#
_entry.id   AF-A0A3M2C5W4-F1
#
_cell.length_a   1.000
_cell.length_b   1.000
_cell.length_c   1.000
_cell.angle_alpha   90.00
_cell.angle_beta   90.00
_cell.angle_gamma   90.00
#
_symmetry.space_group_name_H-M   'P 1'
#
loop_
_entity.id
_entity.type
_entity.pdbx_description
1 polymer ?
#
loop_
_entity_poly.entity_id
_entity_poly.type
_entity_poly.pdbx_seq_one_letter_code
_entity_poly.pdbx_strand_id
1 'polypeptide(L)'
;MAGRARGVEGDARAHRSVARLHEHQGKALLAQAGVDTPRGVVIRCAGDAPGAVREVGGAAVLKIQAWTTGRKAMGGVVFVDTPDEAEAAAERLLSMSVGRFPVEEVLVEERVPIEHELFVSLSIDDTARAPVLLLAGSGGSGIEARAEEVARLPVDPETGVEPAELESALAGAPVQSPQREPVARAIDAAVGLARRVEARSLEINPLVTTTDGRVIAADCRMTIDDYAVFRHPELGIEIARELDHPPTELERAAYAIEQADHRGTFYFARLPVEPGDRVIGFHGAGGGGSMMSMDAVSRAGFTPANFTDTSGNPSPAKVYAAARIILAQEGLLGYFGSGSGVASQEQYHSAYGLAKAFLELGLTVPALIRLGGNSEDRACEILESACADLPATVEGYKKDHSPAFVADRFAALVEHAAGAEWSPRPRAVPGFVGSGGALSFPVRFGVNWEGRCWVDRGAVDDGLFAVIDESAPGVFRLGSAGIELALSEEEALARDSDLIAAEIECARAGRPAVFVDIPIPGLDDAPAEAPR
;
A
#
# COMPACT_ATOMS: atom_id res chain seq x y z
N MET A 1 9.06 27.79 41.15
CA MET A 1 9.57 28.19 39.83
C MET A 1 9.40 27.01 38.89
N ALA A 2 8.56 27.16 37.88
CA ALA A 2 8.15 26.11 36.96
C ALA A 2 9.28 25.77 35.97
N GLY A 3 9.72 24.51 35.97
CA GLY A 3 10.59 23.95 34.93
C GLY A 3 9.73 23.37 33.82
N ARG A 4 9.75 24.04 32.66
CA ARG A 4 8.96 23.72 31.47
C ARG A 4 9.27 22.31 30.95
N ALA A 5 8.22 21.51 30.77
CA ALA A 5 8.21 20.38 29.86
C ALA A 5 8.63 20.89 28.47
N ARG A 6 9.67 20.29 27.88
CA ARG A 6 9.98 20.50 26.47
C ARG A 6 8.88 19.78 25.69
N GLY A 7 8.07 20.57 24.99
CA GLY A 7 7.08 20.08 24.06
C GLY A 7 7.77 19.23 23.01
N VAL A 8 7.12 18.10 22.71
CA VAL A 8 7.33 17.35 21.49
C VAL A 8 6.98 18.29 20.34
N GLU A 9 7.99 18.93 19.75
CA GLU A 9 7.84 19.54 18.44
C GLU A 9 7.49 18.39 17.49
N GLY A 10 6.34 18.52 16.83
CA GLY A 10 5.80 17.50 15.93
C GLY A 10 6.84 17.16 14.87
N ASP A 11 7.31 15.91 14.90
CA ASP A 11 8.18 15.38 13.88
C ASP A 11 7.38 15.32 12.58
N ALA A 12 7.75 16.15 11.60
CA ALA A 12 7.21 16.11 10.24
C ALA A 12 7.42 14.74 9.56
N ARG A 13 8.08 13.78 10.23
CA ARG A 13 8.31 12.39 9.80
C ARG A 13 7.48 11.35 10.54
N ALA A 14 6.52 11.74 11.38
CA ALA A 14 5.54 10.85 12.03
C ALA A 14 4.58 10.12 11.06
N HIS A 15 4.77 10.28 9.75
CA HIS A 15 3.91 9.82 8.66
C HIS A 15 4.49 8.53 8.05
N ARG A 16 4.60 7.43 8.80
CA ARG A 16 5.18 6.16 8.27
C ARG A 16 4.52 4.88 8.77
N SER A 17 3.50 5.00 9.60
CA SER A 17 2.84 3.89 10.29
C SER A 17 1.79 3.23 9.41
N VAL A 18 1.85 1.91 9.35
CA VAL A 18 0.88 1.04 8.68
C VAL A 18 0.16 0.18 9.73
N ALA A 19 -0.85 -0.59 9.31
CA ALA A 19 -1.59 -1.46 10.24
C ALA A 19 -0.71 -2.53 10.90
N ARG A 20 0.39 -2.91 10.25
CA ARG A 20 1.45 -3.72 10.85
C ARG A 20 2.41 -2.83 11.64
N LEU A 21 2.48 -3.02 12.95
CA LEU A 21 3.31 -2.19 13.82
C LEU A 21 4.77 -2.65 13.80
N HIS A 22 5.71 -1.71 13.92
CA HIS A 22 7.09 -2.04 14.23
C HIS A 22 7.21 -2.63 15.65
N GLU A 23 8.28 -3.38 15.89
CA GLU A 23 8.52 -4.05 17.19
C GLU A 23 8.47 -3.06 18.36
N HIS A 24 9.12 -1.91 18.22
CA HIS A 24 9.13 -0.89 19.27
C HIS A 24 7.73 -0.32 19.57
N GLN A 25 6.86 -0.19 18.55
CA GLN A 25 5.49 0.29 18.71
C GLN A 25 4.63 -0.76 19.44
N GLY A 26 4.73 -2.03 19.01
CA GLY A 26 4.05 -3.14 19.68
C GLY A 26 4.50 -3.31 21.13
N LYS A 27 5.80 -3.14 21.42
CA LYS A 27 6.34 -3.15 22.78
C LYS A 27 5.84 -2.00 23.64
N ALA A 28 5.73 -0.80 23.08
CA ALA A 28 5.17 0.34 23.80
C ALA A 28 3.71 0.07 24.23
N LEU A 29 2.91 -0.57 23.37
CA LEU A 29 1.54 -0.98 23.70
C LEU A 29 1.49 -2.09 24.76
N LEU A 30 2.39 -3.08 24.67
CA LEU A 30 2.54 -4.14 25.69
C LEU A 30 2.92 -3.55 27.06
N ALA A 31 3.87 -2.62 27.10
CA ALA A 31 4.27 -1.93 28.32
C ALA A 31 3.10 -1.15 28.95
N GLN A 32 2.30 -0.45 28.13
CA GLN A 32 1.08 0.22 28.59
C GLN A 32 0.03 -0.75 29.13
N ALA A 33 0.01 -1.99 28.63
CA ALA A 33 -0.87 -3.05 29.11
C ALA A 33 -0.36 -3.76 30.37
N GLY A 34 0.84 -3.42 30.86
CA GLY A 34 1.44 -4.03 32.05
C GLY A 34 2.29 -5.27 31.77
N VAL A 35 2.71 -5.48 30.51
CA VAL A 35 3.69 -6.51 30.15
C VAL A 35 5.07 -5.85 30.07
N ASP A 36 6.02 -6.30 30.90
CA ASP A 36 7.36 -5.73 30.89
C ASP A 36 8.03 -5.97 29.53
N THR A 37 8.74 -4.96 29.04
CA THR A 37 9.55 -5.00 27.81
C THR A 37 10.94 -4.48 28.12
N PRO A 38 11.98 -4.87 27.34
CA PRO A 38 13.31 -4.32 27.52
C PRO A 38 13.29 -2.80 27.36
N ARG A 39 14.04 -2.08 28.19
CA ARG A 39 14.30 -0.65 27.94
C ARG A 39 14.96 -0.51 26.57
N GLY A 40 14.43 0.37 25.73
CA GLY A 40 14.93 0.55 24.38
C GLY A 40 14.78 1.96 23.83
N VAL A 41 15.63 2.29 22.87
CA VAL A 41 15.68 3.58 22.17
C VAL A 41 15.74 3.31 20.67
N VAL A 42 14.89 3.97 19.89
CA VAL A 42 14.94 3.91 18.42
C VAL A 42 15.92 4.96 17.90
N ILE A 43 16.83 4.54 17.03
CA ILE A 43 17.78 5.41 16.35
C ILE A 43 17.56 5.36 14.84
N ARG A 44 17.83 6.49 14.18
CA ARG A 44 17.79 6.65 12.71
C ARG A 44 19.13 7.11 12.14
N CYS A 45 20.10 7.34 13.01
CA CYS A 45 21.46 7.75 12.68
C CYS A 45 22.42 6.88 13.48
N ALA A 46 23.48 6.39 12.83
CA ALA A 46 24.48 5.55 13.48
C ALA A 46 25.18 6.25 14.66
N GLY A 47 25.42 7.56 14.53
CA GLY A 47 26.06 8.38 15.57
C GLY A 47 25.27 8.50 16.89
N ASP A 48 23.96 8.20 16.87
CA ASP A 48 23.14 8.19 18.09
C ASP A 48 23.29 6.89 18.90
N ALA A 49 23.83 5.83 18.29
CA ALA A 49 23.89 4.49 18.88
C ALA A 49 24.70 4.46 20.20
N PRO A 50 25.89 5.08 20.32
CA PRO A 50 26.62 5.06 21.59
C PRO A 50 25.86 5.75 22.73
N GLY A 51 25.04 6.77 22.43
CA GLY A 51 24.18 7.43 23.41
C GLY A 51 23.07 6.50 23.89
N ALA A 52 22.34 5.90 22.95
CA ALA A 52 21.28 4.92 23.22
C ALA A 52 21.79 3.73 24.04
N VAL A 53 22.97 3.19 23.69
CA VAL A 53 23.59 2.07 24.41
C VAL A 53 23.93 2.43 25.87
N ARG A 54 24.39 3.65 26.16
CA ARG A 54 24.59 4.11 27.54
C ARG A 54 23.29 4.24 28.31
N GLU A 55 22.24 4.73 27.67
CA GLU A 55 20.91 4.91 28.27
C GLU A 55 20.28 3.57 28.70
N VAL A 56 20.42 2.54 27.87
CA VAL A 56 19.91 1.19 28.18
C VAL A 56 20.81 0.42 29.16
N GLY A 57 21.97 0.96 29.55
CA GLY A 57 22.81 0.41 30.63
C GLY A 57 24.12 -0.25 30.20
N GLY A 58 24.57 -0.07 28.96
CA GLY A 58 25.89 -0.50 28.49
C GLY A 58 25.84 -1.68 27.53
N ALA A 59 25.59 -2.91 27.99
CA ALA A 59 25.46 -4.05 27.09
C ALA A 59 24.07 -4.04 26.41
N ALA A 60 24.04 -4.11 25.09
CA ALA A 60 22.82 -3.87 24.31
C ALA A 60 22.65 -4.82 23.12
N VAL A 61 21.42 -4.87 22.61
CA VAL A 61 21.04 -5.55 21.37
C VAL A 61 20.51 -4.51 20.39
N LEU A 62 21.10 -4.43 19.20
CA LEU A 62 20.64 -3.59 18.10
C LEU A 62 19.84 -4.45 17.13
N LYS A 63 18.61 -4.04 16.81
CA LYS A 63 17.68 -4.77 15.95
C LYS A 63 17.12 -3.87 14.87
N ILE A 64 17.21 -4.28 13.61
CA ILE A 64 16.51 -3.58 12.52
C ILE A 64 15.00 -3.60 12.74
N GLN A 65 14.34 -2.48 12.46
CA GLN A 65 12.88 -2.40 12.44
C GLN A 65 12.39 -2.75 11.02
N ALA A 66 11.98 -4.00 10.84
CA ALA A 66 11.48 -4.50 9.57
C ALA A 66 10.35 -5.51 9.83
N TRP A 67 9.34 -5.53 8.96
CA TRP A 67 8.17 -6.41 9.07
C TRP A 67 8.38 -7.80 8.47
N THR A 68 9.61 -8.30 8.57
CA THR A 68 10.02 -9.62 8.10
C THR A 68 10.42 -10.51 9.28
N THR A 69 10.23 -11.82 9.12
CA THR A 69 10.73 -12.82 10.06
C THR A 69 12.21 -13.13 9.75
N GLY A 70 12.90 -13.85 10.65
CA GLY A 70 14.28 -14.28 10.38
C GLY A 70 15.35 -13.19 10.42
N ARG A 71 15.06 -12.01 10.99
CA ARG A 71 16.00 -10.86 11.13
C ARG A 71 17.38 -11.26 11.65
N LYS A 72 17.44 -12.20 12.60
CA LYS A 72 18.70 -12.72 13.15
C LYS A 72 19.52 -13.50 12.10
N ALA A 73 18.88 -14.32 11.28
CA ALA A 73 19.53 -15.13 10.26
C ALA A 73 20.13 -14.27 9.13
N MET A 74 19.50 -13.14 8.81
CA MET A 74 20.02 -12.16 7.85
C MET A 74 21.00 -11.13 8.45
N GLY A 75 21.39 -11.29 9.72
CA GLY A 75 22.35 -10.40 10.39
C GLY A 75 21.79 -9.05 10.83
N GLY A 76 20.47 -8.91 10.90
CA GLY A 76 19.73 -7.73 11.36
C GLY A 76 19.58 -7.61 12.88
N VAL A 77 20.22 -8.48 13.65
CA VAL A 77 20.28 -8.44 15.12
C VAL A 77 21.73 -8.56 15.56
N VAL A 78 22.22 -7.58 16.32
CA VAL A 78 23.63 -7.48 16.76
C VAL A 78 23.70 -7.26 18.25
N PHE A 79 24.60 -7.97 18.91
CA PHE A 79 24.92 -7.74 20.31
C PHE A 79 26.17 -6.87 20.40
N VAL A 80 26.14 -5.88 21.28
CA VAL A 80 27.30 -5.05 21.62
C VAL A 80 27.48 -5.07 23.14
N ASP A 81 28.72 -5.17 23.58
CA ASP A 81 29.05 -5.19 25.01
C ASP A 81 29.40 -3.79 25.52
N THR A 82 29.78 -2.87 24.63
CA THR A 82 30.17 -1.49 24.97
C THR A 82 29.60 -0.44 24.01
N PRO A 83 29.45 0.83 24.44
CA PRO A 83 29.05 1.93 23.56
C PRO A 83 29.97 2.16 22.36
N ASP A 84 31.25 1.79 22.46
CA ASP A 84 32.26 2.03 21.41
C ASP A 84 32.05 1.10 20.19
N GLU A 85 31.41 -0.04 20.39
CA GLU A 85 31.03 -0.98 19.32
C GLU A 85 29.74 -0.56 18.60
N ALA A 86 28.95 0.32 19.21
CA ALA A 86 27.56 0.57 18.83
C ALA A 86 27.41 1.30 17.50
N GLU A 87 28.27 2.29 17.22
CA GLU A 87 28.18 3.11 16.01
C GLU A 87 28.42 2.29 14.75
N ALA A 88 29.50 1.50 14.72
CA ALA A 88 29.81 0.62 13.60
C ALA A 88 28.74 -0.46 13.38
N ALA A 89 28.17 -0.99 14.46
CA ALA A 89 27.05 -1.92 14.37
C ALA A 89 25.80 -1.26 13.77
N ALA A 90 25.45 -0.05 14.22
CA ALA A 90 24.31 0.71 13.72
C ALA A 90 24.49 1.14 12.27
N GLU A 91 25.69 1.57 11.87
CA GLU A 91 26.01 1.92 10.47
C GLU A 91 25.80 0.73 9.55
N ARG A 92 26.30 -0.45 9.94
CA ARG A 92 26.07 -1.68 9.19
C ARG A 92 24.57 -1.98 9.06
N LEU A 93 23.81 -1.90 10.15
CA LEU A 93 22.38 -2.21 10.16
C LEU A 93 21.54 -1.22 9.33
N LEU A 94 21.82 0.08 9.44
CA LEU A 94 21.12 1.14 8.68
C LEU A 94 21.49 1.13 7.19
N SER A 95 22.63 0.52 6.82
CA SER A 95 22.98 0.30 5.40
C SER A 95 22.29 -0.92 4.77
N MET A 96 21.58 -1.75 5.55
CA MET A 96 20.89 -2.93 5.05
C MET A 96 19.62 -2.57 4.27
N SER A 97 19.20 -3.50 3.42
CA SER A 97 17.87 -3.51 2.83
C SER A 97 17.22 -4.88 3.05
N VAL A 98 15.91 -4.91 3.26
CA VAL A 98 15.10 -6.12 3.32
C VAL A 98 14.33 -6.20 2.02
N GLY A 99 14.71 -7.14 1.15
CA GLY A 99 14.32 -7.08 -0.26
C GLY A 99 14.85 -5.79 -0.90
N ARG A 100 13.97 -5.01 -1.53
CA ARG A 100 14.31 -3.69 -2.11
C ARG A 100 14.06 -2.51 -1.17
N PHE A 101 13.65 -2.76 0.08
CA PHE A 101 13.24 -1.71 1.01
C PHE A 101 14.36 -1.42 2.01
N PRO A 102 14.82 -0.16 2.14
CA PRO A 102 15.89 0.21 3.05
C PRO A 102 15.46 0.06 4.51
N VAL A 103 16.41 -0.29 5.38
CA VAL A 103 16.20 -0.21 6.83
C VAL A 103 16.30 1.25 7.25
N GLU A 104 15.22 1.80 7.79
CA GLU A 104 15.17 3.21 8.20
C GLU A 104 15.43 3.43 9.69
N GLU A 105 15.21 2.39 10.51
CA GLU A 105 15.26 2.49 11.96
C GLU A 105 15.90 1.25 12.60
N VAL A 106 16.66 1.48 13.67
CA VAL A 106 17.25 0.44 14.52
C VAL A 106 16.78 0.65 15.95
N LEU A 107 16.28 -0.42 16.57
CA LEU A 107 15.93 -0.45 17.99
C LEU A 107 17.15 -0.93 18.78
N VAL A 108 17.62 -0.10 19.71
CA VAL A 108 18.69 -0.40 20.66
C VAL A 108 18.06 -0.77 22.00
N GLU A 109 18.26 -2.00 22.48
CA GLU A 109 17.63 -2.50 23.71
C GLU A 109 18.64 -3.01 24.72
N GLU A 110 18.28 -2.95 26.01
CA GLU A 110 19.05 -3.60 27.06
C GLU A 110 19.11 -5.13 26.85
N ARG A 111 20.24 -5.73 27.23
CA ARG A 111 20.41 -7.18 27.17
C ARG A 111 19.66 -7.87 28.32
N VAL A 112 18.72 -8.76 27.98
CA VAL A 112 17.90 -9.50 28.95
C VAL A 112 18.63 -10.78 29.43
N PRO A 113 18.68 -11.08 30.74
CA PRO A 113 19.22 -12.33 31.27
C PRO A 113 18.20 -13.48 31.18
N ILE A 114 18.17 -14.15 30.03
CA ILE A 114 17.20 -15.19 29.68
C ILE A 114 17.42 -16.47 30.50
N GLU A 115 16.35 -17.00 31.12
CA GLU A 115 16.30 -18.33 31.73
C GLU A 115 15.51 -19.31 30.84
N HIS A 116 14.29 -18.93 30.44
CA HIS A 116 13.47 -19.68 29.48
C HIS A 116 12.83 -18.76 28.45
N GLU A 117 12.59 -19.29 27.25
CA GLU A 117 11.92 -18.61 26.14
C GLU A 117 10.61 -19.33 25.83
N LEU A 118 9.49 -18.61 25.87
CA LEU A 118 8.18 -19.08 25.44
C LEU A 118 7.78 -18.42 24.13
N PHE A 119 6.93 -19.11 23.38
CA PHE A 119 6.22 -18.55 22.24
C PHE A 119 4.77 -18.28 22.64
N VAL A 120 4.29 -17.06 22.42
CA VAL A 120 2.89 -16.68 22.66
C VAL A 120 2.38 -15.96 21.41
N SER A 121 1.28 -16.44 20.82
CA SER A 121 0.67 -15.78 19.67
C SER A 121 -0.85 -15.80 19.74
N LEU A 122 -1.50 -14.66 19.55
CA LEU A 122 -2.93 -14.55 19.31
C LEU A 122 -3.16 -14.28 17.82
N SER A 123 -4.08 -15.03 17.21
CA SER A 123 -4.46 -14.88 15.80
C SER A 123 -5.93 -15.28 15.61
N ILE A 124 -6.53 -14.91 14.49
CA ILE A 124 -7.88 -15.35 14.13
C ILE A 124 -7.81 -16.72 13.44
N ASP A 125 -8.50 -17.72 13.97
CA ASP A 125 -8.66 -19.03 13.34
C ASP A 125 -9.94 -19.03 12.49
N ASP A 126 -9.78 -18.95 11.17
CA ASP A 126 -10.91 -18.90 10.23
C ASP A 126 -11.78 -20.18 10.26
N THR A 127 -11.20 -21.32 10.63
CA THR A 127 -11.94 -22.59 10.73
C THR A 127 -12.81 -22.61 11.99
N ALA A 128 -12.24 -22.18 13.12
CA ALA A 128 -12.97 -22.05 14.37
C ALA A 128 -13.90 -20.83 14.39
N ARG A 129 -13.65 -19.84 13.52
CA ARG A 129 -14.32 -18.52 13.48
C ARG A 129 -14.20 -17.78 14.81
N ALA A 130 -13.03 -17.90 15.44
CA ALA A 130 -12.75 -17.32 16.75
C ALA A 130 -11.25 -16.99 16.86
N PRO A 131 -10.85 -16.05 17.75
CA PRO A 131 -9.46 -15.88 18.08
C PRO A 131 -8.93 -17.12 18.81
N VAL A 132 -7.67 -17.46 18.53
CA VAL A 132 -6.94 -18.57 19.14
C VAL A 132 -5.62 -18.06 19.72
N LEU A 133 -5.32 -18.49 20.94
CA LEU A 133 -4.02 -18.30 21.57
C LEU A 133 -3.18 -19.56 21.34
N LEU A 134 -1.99 -19.36 20.80
CA LEU A 134 -0.96 -20.36 20.58
C LEU A 134 0.12 -20.17 21.65
N LEU A 135 0.43 -21.24 22.38
CA LEU A 135 1.43 -21.24 23.44
C LEU A 135 2.40 -22.41 23.26
N ALA A 136 3.69 -22.13 23.23
CA ALA A 136 4.71 -23.18 23.24
C ALA A 136 5.76 -22.91 24.32
N GLY A 137 6.17 -23.98 25.00
CA GLY A 137 7.19 -23.92 26.05
C GLY A 137 8.62 -23.72 25.54
N SER A 138 8.84 -23.72 24.23
CA SER A 138 10.14 -23.50 23.61
C SER A 138 10.04 -22.47 22.47
N GLY A 139 10.22 -21.20 22.83
CA GLY A 139 10.21 -20.06 21.91
C GLY A 139 11.46 -19.94 21.03
N GLY A 140 11.58 -18.80 20.35
CA GLY A 140 12.68 -18.47 19.46
C GLY A 140 12.46 -18.93 18.01
N SER A 141 13.55 -19.20 17.30
CA SER A 141 13.53 -19.61 15.89
C SER A 141 13.02 -21.05 15.70
N GLY A 142 12.32 -21.31 14.58
CA GLY A 142 11.91 -22.66 14.18
C GLY A 142 10.67 -23.18 14.89
N ILE A 143 9.76 -22.29 15.30
CA ILE A 143 8.47 -22.66 15.87
C ILE A 143 7.58 -23.39 14.85
N GLU A 144 7.72 -23.02 13.57
CA GLU A 144 6.96 -23.56 12.44
C GLU A 144 7.20 -25.07 12.25
N ALA A 145 8.42 -25.54 12.51
CA ALA A 145 8.78 -26.96 12.45
C ALA A 145 8.26 -27.78 13.65
N ARG A 146 7.78 -27.11 14.71
CA ARG A 146 7.33 -27.70 15.98
C ARG A 146 5.85 -27.43 16.25
N ALA A 147 5.06 -27.24 15.20
CA ALA A 147 3.64 -26.89 15.31
C ALA A 147 2.82 -27.88 16.16
N GLU A 148 3.23 -29.16 16.22
CA GLU A 148 2.59 -30.19 17.07
C GLU A 148 2.83 -29.98 18.57
N GLU A 149 3.88 -29.24 18.96
CA GLU A 149 4.22 -28.92 20.34
C GLU A 149 3.54 -27.63 20.85
N VAL A 150 2.76 -26.97 19.99
CA VAL A 150 2.09 -25.70 20.29
C VAL A 150 0.68 -25.98 20.82
N ALA A 151 0.44 -25.61 22.07
CA ALA A 151 -0.90 -25.65 22.65
C ALA A 151 -1.79 -24.60 21.96
N ARG A 152 -3.00 -25.02 21.57
CA ARG A 152 -4.03 -24.16 20.97
C ARG A 152 -5.15 -23.96 21.97
N LEU A 153 -5.33 -22.72 22.42
CA LEU A 153 -6.30 -22.33 23.43
C LEU A 153 -7.35 -21.42 22.76
N PRO A 154 -8.64 -21.80 22.77
CA PRO A 154 -9.69 -20.91 22.32
C PRO A 154 -9.70 -19.60 23.12
N VAL A 155 -10.00 -18.49 22.45
CA VAL A 155 -10.18 -17.20 23.11
C VAL A 155 -11.62 -16.75 22.86
N ASP A 156 -12.37 -16.56 23.94
CA ASP A 156 -13.69 -15.96 23.85
C ASP A 156 -13.56 -14.45 23.54
N PRO A 157 -14.23 -13.91 22.52
CA PRO A 157 -14.15 -12.50 22.18
C PRO A 157 -14.62 -11.54 23.30
N GLU A 158 -15.47 -12.00 24.23
CA GLU A 158 -16.01 -11.24 25.35
C GLU A 158 -15.22 -11.47 26.64
N THR A 159 -14.85 -12.72 26.95
CA THR A 159 -14.26 -13.08 28.26
C THR A 159 -12.75 -13.37 28.21
N GLY A 160 -12.16 -13.60 27.04
CA GLY A 160 -10.73 -13.88 26.89
C GLY A 160 -10.38 -15.37 26.95
N VAL A 161 -9.18 -15.69 27.43
CA VAL A 161 -8.70 -17.07 27.57
C VAL A 161 -9.22 -17.63 28.88
N GLU A 162 -9.73 -18.87 28.87
CA GLU A 162 -10.17 -19.54 30.10
C GLU A 162 -8.97 -19.81 31.03
N PRO A 163 -8.96 -19.30 32.27
CA PRO A 163 -7.79 -19.40 33.15
C PRO A 163 -7.33 -20.84 33.42
N ALA A 164 -8.27 -21.78 33.55
CA ALA A 164 -7.94 -23.18 33.79
C ALA A 164 -7.23 -23.84 32.60
N GLU A 165 -7.56 -23.46 31.37
CA GLU A 165 -6.91 -23.96 30.16
C GLU A 165 -5.50 -23.39 30.01
N LEU A 166 -5.33 -22.09 30.30
CA LEU A 166 -4.03 -21.44 30.29
C LEU A 166 -3.07 -22.04 31.32
N GLU A 167 -3.54 -22.24 32.55
CA GLU A 167 -2.76 -22.90 33.61
C GLU A 167 -2.36 -24.33 33.23
N SER A 168 -3.28 -25.09 32.63
CA SER A 168 -3.01 -26.44 32.13
C SER A 168 -1.92 -26.43 31.05
N ALA A 169 -1.98 -25.50 30.11
CA ALA A 169 -0.97 -25.36 29.05
C ALA A 169 0.40 -24.95 29.61
N LEU A 170 0.44 -24.02 30.56
CA LEU A 170 1.67 -23.60 31.24
C LEU A 170 2.27 -24.71 32.12
N ALA A 171 1.46 -25.63 32.66
CA ALA A 171 1.95 -26.77 33.41
C ALA A 171 2.81 -27.72 32.56
N GLY A 172 2.57 -27.77 31.24
CA GLY A 172 3.37 -28.53 30.28
C GLY A 172 4.62 -27.79 29.75
N ALA A 173 4.75 -26.50 30.03
CA ALA A 173 5.90 -25.69 29.61
C ALA A 173 7.04 -25.78 30.65
N PRO A 174 8.31 -25.53 30.25
CA PRO A 174 9.45 -25.48 31.16
C PRO A 174 9.48 -24.17 31.96
N VAL A 175 8.34 -23.77 32.53
CA VAL A 175 8.20 -22.58 33.39
C VAL A 175 8.16 -23.03 34.84
N GLN A 176 9.05 -22.46 35.66
CA GLN A 176 9.11 -22.75 37.08
C GLN A 176 7.82 -22.33 37.78
N SER A 177 7.38 -23.09 38.79
CA SER A 177 6.12 -22.83 39.51
C SER A 177 5.93 -21.35 39.95
N PRO A 178 6.94 -20.66 40.52
CA PRO A 178 6.79 -19.25 40.91
C PRO A 178 6.62 -18.27 39.75
N GLN A 179 7.04 -18.65 38.54
CA GLN A 179 6.98 -17.82 37.33
C GLN A 179 5.68 -18.04 36.54
N ARG A 180 4.92 -19.11 36.80
CA ARG A 180 3.69 -19.44 36.04
C ARG A 180 2.63 -18.35 36.16
N GLU A 181 2.34 -17.89 37.37
CA GLU A 181 1.34 -16.83 37.58
C GLU A 181 1.77 -15.49 36.95
N PRO A 182 3.03 -15.02 37.08
CA PRO A 182 3.54 -13.90 36.26
C PRO A 182 3.39 -14.09 34.75
N VAL A 183 3.70 -15.28 34.22
CA VAL A 183 3.55 -15.58 32.78
C VAL A 183 2.08 -15.55 32.37
N ALA A 184 1.19 -16.16 33.14
CA ALA A 184 -0.24 -16.14 32.89
C ALA A 184 -0.80 -14.70 32.87
N ARG A 185 -0.39 -13.86 33.84
CA ARG A 185 -0.76 -12.43 33.85
C ARG A 185 -0.25 -11.67 32.64
N ALA A 186 0.98 -11.93 32.19
CA ALA A 186 1.53 -11.29 31.00
C ALA A 186 0.75 -11.69 29.73
N ILE A 187 0.37 -12.97 29.61
CA ILE A 187 -0.45 -13.49 28.51
C ILE A 187 -1.85 -12.85 28.54
N ASP A 188 -2.51 -12.81 29.69
CA ASP A 188 -3.84 -12.20 29.83
C ASP A 188 -3.81 -10.70 29.50
N ALA A 189 -2.79 -9.97 29.97
CA ALA A 189 -2.58 -8.57 29.62
C ALA A 189 -2.38 -8.36 28.11
N ALA A 190 -1.61 -9.24 27.45
CA ALA A 190 -1.37 -9.22 26.02
C ALA A 190 -2.65 -9.52 25.21
N VAL A 191 -3.44 -10.52 25.63
CA VAL A 191 -4.76 -10.84 25.02
C VAL A 191 -5.74 -9.68 25.20
N GLY A 192 -5.81 -9.13 26.41
CA GLY A 192 -6.63 -7.96 26.70
C GLY A 192 -6.22 -6.74 25.88
N LEU A 193 -4.91 -6.53 25.66
CA LEU A 193 -4.40 -5.50 24.76
C LEU A 193 -4.86 -5.73 23.33
N ALA A 194 -4.63 -6.94 22.78
CA ALA A 194 -5.02 -7.29 21.42
C ALA A 194 -6.50 -7.01 21.17
N ARG A 195 -7.37 -7.32 22.14
CA ARG A 195 -8.81 -6.97 22.07
C ARG A 195 -9.07 -5.47 22.09
N ARG A 196 -8.38 -4.71 22.97
CA ARG A 196 -8.57 -3.26 23.10
C ARG A 196 -8.16 -2.47 21.86
N VAL A 197 -7.11 -2.90 21.17
CA VAL A 197 -6.61 -2.24 19.95
C VAL A 197 -7.09 -2.92 18.66
N GLU A 198 -8.02 -3.88 18.78
CA GLU A 198 -8.57 -4.66 17.67
C GLU A 198 -7.47 -5.27 16.78
N ALA A 199 -6.47 -5.88 17.41
CA ALA A 199 -5.39 -6.57 16.73
C ALA A 199 -5.90 -7.83 16.02
N ARG A 200 -5.61 -7.93 14.72
CA ARG A 200 -5.80 -9.16 13.93
C ARG A 200 -4.80 -10.25 14.34
N SER A 201 -3.59 -9.84 14.75
CA SER A 201 -2.57 -10.74 15.28
C SER A 201 -1.65 -10.05 16.29
N LEU A 202 -1.20 -10.82 17.28
CA LEU A 202 -0.18 -10.44 18.25
C LEU A 202 0.72 -11.64 18.51
N GLU A 203 2.00 -11.54 18.22
CA GLU A 203 3.00 -12.56 18.48
C GLU A 203 4.11 -11.98 19.37
N ILE A 204 4.39 -12.66 20.49
CA ILE A 204 5.49 -12.38 21.41
C ILE A 204 6.45 -13.59 21.32
N ASN A 205 7.54 -13.41 20.59
CA ASN A 205 8.51 -14.47 20.33
C ASN A 205 9.97 -13.99 20.45
N PRO A 206 10.61 -14.08 21.63
CA PRO A 206 10.15 -14.82 22.81
C PRO A 206 9.48 -13.96 23.89
N LEU A 207 8.56 -14.57 24.64
CA LEU A 207 8.22 -14.16 26.00
C LEU A 207 9.23 -14.83 26.94
N VAL A 208 10.06 -14.04 27.61
CA VAL A 208 11.20 -14.51 28.39
C VAL A 208 10.86 -14.57 29.86
N THR A 209 11.17 -15.68 30.53
CA THR A 209 11.41 -15.66 31.97
C THR A 209 12.89 -15.43 32.21
N THR A 210 13.21 -14.50 33.10
CA THR A 210 14.60 -14.13 33.39
C THR A 210 15.12 -14.87 34.62
N THR A 211 16.45 -14.95 34.73
CA THR A 211 17.11 -15.56 35.90
C THR A 211 16.83 -14.81 37.22
N ASP A 212 16.34 -13.57 37.15
CA ASP A 212 15.90 -12.77 38.30
C ASP A 212 14.38 -12.85 38.57
N GLY A 213 13.66 -13.71 37.84
CA GLY A 213 12.24 -14.03 38.07
C GLY A 213 11.24 -13.09 37.40
N ARG A 214 11.68 -12.17 36.54
CA ARG A 214 10.81 -11.29 35.74
C ARG A 214 10.29 -12.02 34.50
N VAL A 215 9.21 -11.49 33.93
CA VAL A 215 8.62 -11.94 32.66
C VAL A 215 8.65 -10.79 31.68
N ILE A 216 9.37 -10.94 30.57
CA ILE A 216 9.66 -9.85 29.64
C ILE A 216 9.29 -10.26 28.22
N ALA A 217 8.49 -9.45 27.53
CA ALA A 217 8.25 -9.58 26.09
C ALA A 217 9.46 -9.06 25.31
N ALA A 218 10.38 -9.96 24.94
CA ALA A 218 11.65 -9.61 24.32
C ALA A 218 11.54 -9.30 22.82
N ASP A 219 10.45 -9.71 22.17
CA ASP A 219 10.05 -9.32 20.81
C ASP A 219 8.52 -9.14 20.78
N CYS A 220 8.02 -8.37 19.82
CA CYS A 220 6.60 -8.19 19.59
C CYS A 220 6.35 -7.95 18.10
N ARG A 221 5.46 -8.74 17.52
CA ARG A 221 4.87 -8.50 16.20
C ARG A 221 3.37 -8.35 16.38
N MET A 222 2.85 -7.16 16.05
CA MET A 222 1.44 -6.85 16.20
C MET A 222 0.90 -6.29 14.89
N THR A 223 -0.26 -6.78 14.47
CA THR A 223 -0.99 -6.27 13.31
C THR A 223 -2.39 -5.88 13.75
N ILE A 224 -2.72 -4.61 13.57
CA ILE A 224 -4.06 -4.05 13.79
C ILE A 224 -4.95 -4.45 12.62
N ASP A 225 -6.22 -4.76 12.89
CA ASP A 225 -7.20 -4.91 11.81
C ASP A 225 -7.29 -3.58 11.04
N ASP A 226 -7.01 -3.61 9.74
CA ASP A 226 -6.99 -2.41 8.90
C ASP A 226 -8.38 -1.74 8.83
N TYR A 227 -9.46 -2.50 9.01
CA TYR A 227 -10.82 -1.97 9.13
C TYR A 227 -11.13 -1.34 10.50
N ALA A 228 -10.27 -1.52 11.50
CA ALA A 228 -10.43 -0.93 12.83
C ALA A 228 -9.65 0.37 13.00
N VAL A 229 -8.65 0.64 12.15
CA VAL A 229 -7.72 1.78 12.30
C VAL A 229 -8.41 3.11 12.54
N PHE A 230 -9.51 3.41 11.84
CA PHE A 230 -10.24 4.68 12.00
C PHE A 230 -10.83 4.89 13.41
N ARG A 231 -11.02 3.81 14.18
CA ARG A 231 -11.49 3.83 15.59
C ARG A 231 -10.34 4.03 16.59
N HIS A 232 -9.10 3.95 16.12
CA HIS A 232 -7.88 3.99 16.93
C HIS A 232 -6.92 5.12 16.53
N PRO A 233 -7.37 6.40 16.54
CA PRO A 233 -6.51 7.53 16.18
C PRO A 233 -5.28 7.67 17.10
N GLU A 234 -5.34 7.17 18.34
CA GLU A 234 -4.25 7.15 19.29
C GLU A 234 -3.05 6.29 18.86
N LEU A 235 -3.26 5.34 17.94
CA LEU A 235 -2.19 4.52 17.38
C LEU A 235 -1.37 5.27 16.34
N GLY A 236 -1.88 6.41 15.85
CA GLY A 236 -1.21 7.25 14.87
C GLY A 236 -0.90 6.51 13.56
N ILE A 237 -1.72 5.53 13.16
CA ILE A 237 -1.58 4.78 11.90
C ILE A 237 -2.05 5.68 10.75
N GLU A 238 -1.15 5.99 9.82
CA GLU A 238 -1.44 6.84 8.66
C GLU A 238 -2.12 6.04 7.55
N ILE A 239 -1.58 4.86 7.24
CA ILE A 239 -2.10 4.00 6.17
C ILE A 239 -2.74 2.77 6.81
N ALA A 240 -4.06 2.73 6.78
CA ALA A 240 -4.87 1.59 7.19
C ALA A 240 -4.77 0.45 6.17
N ARG A 241 -3.57 -0.11 6.00
CA ARG A 241 -3.27 -1.28 5.15
C ARG A 241 -2.21 -2.14 5.82
N GLU A 242 -2.34 -3.45 5.67
CA GLU A 242 -1.31 -4.39 6.08
C GLU A 242 -0.20 -4.50 5.03
N LEU A 243 0.73 -3.55 5.03
CA LEU A 243 1.95 -3.63 4.22
C LEU A 243 3.03 -4.46 4.93
N ASP A 244 3.91 -5.10 4.15
CA ASP A 244 5.08 -5.82 4.63
C ASP A 244 6.38 -4.99 4.56
N HIS A 245 6.27 -3.73 4.16
CA HIS A 245 7.35 -2.77 4.02
C HIS A 245 6.89 -1.34 4.34
N PRO A 246 7.82 -0.38 4.55
CA PRO A 246 7.44 1.00 4.76
C PRO A 246 6.76 1.53 3.50
N PRO A 247 5.63 2.25 3.63
CA PRO A 247 4.88 2.66 2.46
C PRO A 247 5.72 3.58 1.58
N THR A 248 5.80 3.21 0.30
CA THR A 248 6.45 3.99 -0.74
C THR A 248 5.66 5.26 -1.07
N GLU A 249 6.28 6.22 -1.74
CA GLU A 249 5.59 7.45 -2.16
C GLU A 249 4.38 7.15 -3.07
N LEU A 250 4.51 6.13 -3.93
CA LEU A 250 3.41 5.66 -4.78
C LEU A 250 2.23 5.09 -3.97
N GLU A 251 2.51 4.34 -2.90
CA GLU A 251 1.45 3.78 -2.03
C GLU A 251 0.78 4.86 -1.20
N ARG A 252 1.52 5.89 -0.76
CA ARG A 252 0.95 7.07 -0.09
C ARG A 252 0.05 7.85 -1.02
N ALA A 253 0.51 8.13 -2.24
CA ALA A 253 -0.29 8.82 -3.25
C ALA A 253 -1.57 8.04 -3.56
N ALA A 254 -1.47 6.72 -3.75
CA ALA A 254 -2.62 5.87 -3.99
C ALA A 254 -3.61 5.88 -2.82
N TYR A 255 -3.12 5.73 -1.58
CA TYR A 255 -3.96 5.75 -0.39
C TYR A 255 -4.66 7.10 -0.20
N ALA A 256 -3.96 8.22 -0.43
CA ALA A 256 -4.54 9.55 -0.35
C ALA A 256 -5.68 9.74 -1.35
N ILE A 257 -5.53 9.26 -2.58
CA ILE A 257 -6.59 9.32 -3.61
C ILE A 257 -7.77 8.43 -3.23
N GLU A 258 -7.52 7.23 -2.70
CA GLU A 258 -8.58 6.33 -2.22
C GLU A 258 -9.40 6.94 -1.08
N GLN A 259 -8.73 7.63 -0.15
CA GLN A 259 -9.42 8.35 0.93
C GLN A 259 -10.15 9.60 0.43
N ALA A 260 -9.70 10.21 -0.68
CA ALA A 260 -10.30 11.40 -1.24
C ALA A 260 -11.54 11.12 -2.10
N ASP A 261 -11.58 10.05 -2.89
CA ASP A 261 -12.72 9.73 -3.76
C ASP A 261 -13.40 8.43 -3.29
N HIS A 262 -14.65 8.47 -2.86
CA HIS A 262 -15.37 7.27 -2.41
C HIS A 262 -16.11 6.53 -3.54
N ARG A 263 -15.98 6.97 -4.79
CA ARG A 263 -16.55 6.28 -5.97
C ARG A 263 -15.64 5.12 -6.35
N GLY A 264 -16.09 3.90 -6.05
CA GLY A 264 -15.31 2.67 -6.23
C GLY A 264 -14.08 2.60 -5.32
N THR A 265 -13.33 1.52 -5.47
CA THR A 265 -12.09 1.21 -4.75
C THR A 265 -10.89 1.63 -5.59
N PHE A 266 -9.83 2.07 -4.95
CA PHE A 266 -8.47 2.13 -5.47
C PHE A 266 -7.53 1.54 -4.42
N TYR A 267 -7.04 0.34 -4.70
CA TYR A 267 -5.97 -0.29 -3.95
C TYR A 267 -4.70 -0.29 -4.81
N PHE A 268 -3.56 -0.01 -4.20
CA PHE A 268 -2.25 -0.17 -4.81
C PHE A 268 -1.28 -0.70 -3.75
N ALA A 269 -0.56 -1.76 -4.07
CA ALA A 269 0.58 -2.22 -3.30
C ALA A 269 1.71 -2.64 -4.25
N ARG A 270 2.93 -2.29 -3.88
CA ARG A 270 4.12 -2.68 -4.62
C ARG A 270 4.48 -4.12 -4.27
N LEU A 271 4.73 -4.94 -5.29
CA LEU A 271 5.11 -6.35 -5.12
C LEU A 271 6.62 -6.53 -5.26
N PRO A 272 7.22 -7.50 -4.56
CA PRO A 272 8.64 -7.81 -4.72
C PRO A 272 8.93 -8.29 -6.15
N VAL A 273 10.07 -7.88 -6.68
CA VAL A 273 10.60 -8.28 -7.99
C VAL A 273 12.08 -8.61 -7.82
N GLU A 274 12.55 -9.65 -8.49
CA GLU A 274 13.94 -10.11 -8.44
C GLU A 274 14.71 -9.70 -9.70
N PRO A 275 16.06 -9.56 -9.63
CA PRO A 275 16.87 -9.30 -10.81
C PRO A 275 16.67 -10.38 -11.89
N GLY A 276 16.32 -9.95 -13.10
CA GLY A 276 16.04 -10.83 -14.24
C GLY A 276 14.56 -11.18 -14.43
N ASP A 277 13.68 -10.73 -13.54
CA ASP A 277 12.24 -10.85 -13.73
C ASP A 277 11.74 -10.08 -14.95
N ARG A 278 10.72 -10.61 -15.61
CA ARG A 278 10.03 -9.96 -16.72
C ARG A 278 8.90 -9.10 -16.17
N VAL A 279 9.25 -7.90 -15.72
CA VAL A 279 8.38 -7.05 -14.91
C VAL A 279 7.28 -6.38 -15.74
N ILE A 280 6.04 -6.35 -15.25
CA ILE A 280 4.91 -5.68 -15.90
C ILE A 280 4.07 -4.86 -14.91
N GLY A 281 3.41 -3.81 -15.41
CA GLY A 281 2.40 -3.09 -14.63
C GLY A 281 1.08 -3.86 -14.62
N PHE A 282 0.51 -4.11 -13.45
CA PHE A 282 -0.74 -4.87 -13.34
C PHE A 282 -1.90 -4.00 -12.82
N HIS A 283 -3.04 -4.04 -13.50
CA HIS A 283 -4.24 -3.29 -13.17
C HIS A 283 -5.45 -4.22 -13.03
N GLY A 284 -5.80 -4.54 -11.79
CA GLY A 284 -6.96 -5.35 -11.45
C GLY A 284 -8.28 -4.57 -11.46
N ALA A 285 -9.37 -5.27 -11.79
CA ALA A 285 -10.74 -4.80 -11.59
C ALA A 285 -11.58 -5.87 -10.87
N GLY A 286 -11.44 -5.92 -9.56
CA GLY A 286 -12.10 -6.82 -8.59
C GLY A 286 -11.15 -7.90 -8.08
N GLY A 287 -10.98 -8.01 -6.77
CA GLY A 287 -10.00 -8.89 -6.11
C GLY A 287 -9.87 -10.30 -6.71
N GLY A 288 -10.91 -11.15 -6.61
CA GLY A 288 -10.84 -12.54 -7.07
C GLY A 288 -10.54 -12.71 -8.58
N GLY A 289 -11.15 -11.88 -9.43
CA GLY A 289 -10.92 -11.92 -10.88
C GLY A 289 -9.54 -11.40 -11.30
N SER A 290 -9.04 -10.42 -10.56
CA SER A 290 -7.70 -9.87 -10.74
C SER A 290 -6.65 -10.90 -10.35
N MET A 291 -6.80 -11.60 -9.22
CA MET A 291 -5.87 -12.67 -8.83
C MET A 291 -5.83 -13.81 -9.86
N MET A 292 -6.98 -14.25 -10.38
CA MET A 292 -7.02 -15.24 -11.49
C MET A 292 -6.24 -14.76 -12.74
N SER A 293 -6.31 -13.46 -13.03
CA SER A 293 -5.61 -12.86 -14.17
C SER A 293 -4.11 -12.71 -13.90
N MET A 294 -3.75 -12.41 -12.66
CA MET A 294 -2.37 -12.38 -12.18
C MET A 294 -1.73 -13.77 -12.33
N ASP A 295 -2.43 -14.84 -11.95
CA ASP A 295 -1.97 -16.22 -12.18
C ASP A 295 -1.76 -16.52 -13.67
N ALA A 296 -2.59 -15.95 -14.55
CA ALA A 296 -2.46 -16.15 -15.99
C ALA A 296 -1.19 -15.50 -16.56
N VAL A 297 -0.90 -14.26 -16.17
CA VAL A 297 0.34 -13.58 -16.61
C VAL A 297 1.58 -14.17 -15.96
N SER A 298 1.50 -14.62 -14.71
CA SER A 298 2.59 -15.34 -14.04
C SER A 298 2.91 -16.67 -14.73
N ARG A 299 1.88 -17.42 -15.16
CA ARG A 299 2.08 -18.63 -15.99
C ARG A 299 2.69 -18.33 -17.36
N ALA A 300 2.45 -17.14 -17.91
CA ALA A 300 3.08 -16.67 -19.13
C ALA A 300 4.53 -16.15 -18.90
N GLY A 301 5.04 -16.23 -17.67
CA GLY A 301 6.42 -15.90 -17.32
C GLY A 301 6.66 -14.42 -17.03
N PHE A 302 5.63 -13.66 -16.66
CA PHE A 302 5.75 -12.27 -16.23
C PHE A 302 5.66 -12.13 -14.71
N THR A 303 6.33 -11.13 -14.16
CA THR A 303 6.24 -10.77 -12.75
C THR A 303 5.52 -9.42 -12.61
N PRO A 304 4.34 -9.36 -12.00
CA PRO A 304 3.68 -8.08 -11.70
C PRO A 304 4.52 -7.21 -10.76
N ALA A 305 4.78 -5.96 -11.13
CA ALA A 305 5.49 -4.99 -10.30
C ALA A 305 4.69 -4.55 -9.06
N ASN A 306 3.38 -4.63 -9.18
CA ASN A 306 2.39 -4.14 -8.24
C ASN A 306 1.12 -4.99 -8.30
N PHE A 307 0.29 -4.87 -7.28
CA PHE A 307 -1.12 -5.23 -7.34
C PHE A 307 -1.94 -3.95 -7.23
N THR A 308 -2.80 -3.71 -8.22
CA THR A 308 -3.76 -2.61 -8.20
C THR A 308 -5.16 -3.17 -8.32
N ASP A 309 -6.13 -2.59 -7.61
CA ASP A 309 -7.55 -2.88 -7.82
C ASP A 309 -8.36 -1.59 -7.96
N THR A 310 -9.03 -1.42 -9.11
CA THR A 310 -10.04 -0.38 -9.33
C THR A 310 -11.43 -0.99 -9.55
N SER A 311 -12.02 -1.51 -8.47
CA SER A 311 -13.33 -2.14 -8.46
C SER A 311 -14.43 -1.22 -7.92
N GLY A 312 -15.69 -1.69 -7.89
CA GLY A 312 -16.78 -0.94 -7.25
C GLY A 312 -17.29 0.27 -8.04
N ASN A 313 -17.12 0.27 -9.37
CA ASN A 313 -17.51 1.37 -10.27
C ASN A 313 -16.74 2.69 -10.00
N PRO A 314 -15.40 2.67 -10.14
CA PRO A 314 -14.57 3.84 -9.92
C PRO A 314 -14.82 4.93 -10.96
N SER A 315 -14.52 6.17 -10.59
CA SER A 315 -14.53 7.31 -11.52
C SER A 315 -13.39 7.19 -12.56
N PRO A 316 -13.53 7.78 -13.76
CA PRO A 316 -12.43 7.86 -14.72
C PRO A 316 -11.18 8.54 -14.13
N ALA A 317 -11.35 9.55 -13.25
CA ALA A 317 -10.26 10.22 -12.56
C ALA A 317 -9.48 9.28 -11.64
N LYS A 318 -10.18 8.43 -10.88
CA LYS A 318 -9.57 7.41 -10.02
C LYS A 318 -8.82 6.35 -10.84
N VAL A 319 -9.39 5.88 -11.95
CA VAL A 319 -8.72 4.94 -12.86
C VAL A 319 -7.50 5.56 -13.54
N TYR A 320 -7.60 6.83 -13.96
CA TYR A 320 -6.48 7.62 -14.47
C TYR A 320 -5.34 7.70 -13.44
N ALA A 321 -5.64 8.03 -12.18
CA ALA A 321 -4.65 8.06 -11.11
C ALA A 321 -3.99 6.70 -10.88
N ALA A 322 -4.77 5.62 -10.84
CA ALA A 322 -4.25 4.27 -10.74
C ALA A 322 -3.29 3.94 -11.89
N ALA A 323 -3.65 4.28 -13.13
CA ALA A 323 -2.79 4.08 -14.28
C ALA A 323 -1.50 4.91 -14.23
N ARG A 324 -1.59 6.19 -13.84
CA ARG A 324 -0.42 7.07 -13.64
C ARG A 324 0.53 6.53 -12.58
N ILE A 325 0.01 6.03 -11.45
CA ILE A 325 0.80 5.45 -10.36
C ILE A 325 1.48 4.15 -10.79
N ILE A 326 0.78 3.28 -11.53
CA ILE A 326 1.39 2.07 -12.10
C ILE A 326 2.53 2.44 -13.06
N LEU A 327 2.29 3.41 -13.95
CA LEU A 327 3.26 3.88 -14.96
C LEU A 327 4.34 4.81 -14.37
N ALA A 328 4.31 5.10 -13.09
CA ALA A 328 5.43 5.74 -12.39
C ALA A 328 6.56 4.75 -12.07
N GLN A 329 6.30 3.45 -12.18
CA GLN A 329 7.30 2.41 -12.00
C GLN A 329 8.12 2.22 -13.27
N GLU A 330 9.43 2.04 -13.13
CA GLU A 330 10.36 1.84 -14.25
C GLU A 330 10.47 0.37 -14.66
N GLY A 331 11.01 0.10 -15.85
CA GLY A 331 11.38 -1.25 -16.30
C GLY A 331 10.20 -2.14 -16.66
N LEU A 332 9.00 -1.58 -16.84
CA LEU A 332 7.82 -2.37 -17.20
C LEU A 332 7.89 -2.77 -18.67
N LEU A 333 7.76 -4.06 -18.97
CA LEU A 333 7.68 -4.57 -20.35
C LEU A 333 6.31 -4.33 -21.01
N GLY A 334 5.31 -3.97 -20.22
CA GLY A 334 3.95 -3.72 -20.68
C GLY A 334 2.98 -3.45 -19.54
N TYR A 335 1.77 -3.10 -19.91
CA TYR A 335 0.66 -2.79 -19.01
C TYR A 335 -0.46 -3.82 -19.19
N PHE A 336 -0.75 -4.59 -18.14
CA PHE A 336 -1.78 -5.62 -18.20
C PHE A 336 -2.93 -5.30 -17.26
N GLY A 337 -4.11 -5.07 -17.82
CA GLY A 337 -5.34 -4.82 -17.08
C GLY A 337 -6.32 -5.99 -17.18
N SER A 338 -6.90 -6.46 -16.08
CA SER A 338 -7.93 -7.51 -16.13
C SER A 338 -8.76 -7.60 -14.84
N GLY A 339 -10.07 -7.83 -15.01
CA GLY A 339 -11.01 -8.01 -13.90
C GLY A 339 -11.79 -9.33 -13.94
N SER A 340 -12.82 -9.44 -13.09
CA SER A 340 -13.71 -10.63 -13.06
C SER A 340 -14.57 -10.77 -14.31
N GLY A 341 -14.93 -9.65 -14.95
CA GLY A 341 -15.83 -9.63 -16.11
C GLY A 341 -17.32 -9.69 -15.77
N VAL A 342 -17.68 -9.66 -14.47
CA VAL A 342 -19.06 -9.88 -13.98
C VAL A 342 -19.56 -8.78 -13.04
N ALA A 343 -18.73 -7.79 -12.73
CA ALA A 343 -19.13 -6.67 -11.88
C ALA A 343 -20.11 -5.74 -12.62
N SER A 344 -21.08 -5.19 -11.92
CA SER A 344 -21.98 -4.12 -12.42
C SER A 344 -21.25 -2.76 -12.44
N GLN A 345 -20.08 -2.74 -13.06
CA GLN A 345 -19.24 -1.57 -13.26
C GLN A 345 -19.35 -1.15 -14.73
N GLU A 346 -19.54 0.14 -14.97
CA GLU A 346 -19.52 0.70 -16.31
C GLU A 346 -18.09 0.69 -16.83
N GLN A 347 -17.81 -0.21 -17.77
CA GLN A 347 -16.45 -0.43 -18.24
C GLN A 347 -15.89 0.79 -19.00
N TYR A 348 -16.76 1.62 -19.61
CA TYR A 348 -16.32 2.82 -20.32
C TYR A 348 -15.67 3.86 -19.39
N HIS A 349 -16.04 3.93 -18.10
CA HIS A 349 -15.33 4.81 -17.15
C HIS A 349 -13.87 4.40 -17.01
N SER A 350 -13.62 3.09 -16.97
CA SER A 350 -12.27 2.54 -16.88
C SER A 350 -11.51 2.81 -18.17
N ALA A 351 -12.16 2.63 -19.32
CA ALA A 351 -11.58 2.94 -20.63
C ALA A 351 -11.18 4.42 -20.76
N TYR A 352 -12.03 5.36 -20.35
CA TYR A 352 -11.70 6.79 -20.41
C TYR A 352 -10.51 7.14 -19.51
N GLY A 353 -10.48 6.64 -18.27
CA GLY A 353 -9.36 6.88 -17.35
C GLY A 353 -8.03 6.31 -17.86
N LEU A 354 -8.06 5.08 -18.41
CA LEU A 354 -6.90 4.42 -19.00
C LEU A 354 -6.41 5.14 -20.26
N ALA A 355 -7.32 5.44 -21.20
CA ALA A 355 -6.98 6.14 -22.44
C ALA A 355 -6.36 7.51 -22.15
N LYS A 356 -6.91 8.25 -21.17
CA LYS A 356 -6.32 9.52 -20.73
C LYS A 356 -4.87 9.35 -20.26
N ALA A 357 -4.62 8.38 -19.38
CA ALA A 357 -3.27 8.15 -18.86
C ALA A 357 -2.29 7.72 -19.97
N PHE A 358 -2.71 6.84 -20.87
CA PHE A 358 -1.87 6.33 -21.96
C PHE A 358 -1.53 7.42 -22.99
N LEU A 359 -2.51 8.25 -23.37
CA LEU A 359 -2.31 9.38 -24.26
C LEU A 359 -1.42 10.45 -23.64
N GLU A 360 -1.71 10.84 -22.40
CA GLU A 360 -1.00 11.92 -21.71
C GLU A 360 0.47 11.57 -21.43
N LEU A 361 0.78 10.30 -21.18
CA LEU A 361 2.15 9.83 -20.98
C LEU A 361 2.83 9.37 -22.28
N GLY A 362 2.09 9.27 -23.39
CA GLY A 362 2.60 8.73 -24.66
C GLY A 362 3.16 7.32 -24.49
N LEU A 363 2.30 6.37 -24.13
CA LEU A 363 2.67 4.98 -23.83
C LEU A 363 3.49 4.34 -24.96
N THR A 364 4.58 3.66 -24.60
CA THR A 364 5.53 3.04 -25.55
C THR A 364 5.76 1.55 -25.36
N VAL A 365 5.04 0.95 -24.41
CA VAL A 365 5.01 -0.50 -24.18
C VAL A 365 3.59 -1.01 -24.38
N PRO A 366 3.39 -2.27 -24.80
CA PRO A 366 2.06 -2.79 -25.10
C PRO A 366 1.13 -2.73 -23.88
N ALA A 367 -0.14 -2.39 -24.11
CA ALA A 367 -1.19 -2.44 -23.10
C ALA A 367 -2.35 -3.36 -23.51
N LEU A 368 -2.72 -4.29 -22.65
CA LEU A 368 -3.85 -5.20 -22.89
C LEU A 368 -4.80 -5.12 -21.73
N ILE A 369 -6.04 -4.73 -22.01
CA ILE A 369 -7.04 -4.46 -20.97
C ILE A 369 -8.26 -5.35 -21.21
N ARG A 370 -8.48 -6.31 -20.32
CA ARG A 370 -9.70 -7.11 -20.28
C ARG A 370 -10.76 -6.44 -19.38
N LEU A 371 -11.69 -5.75 -20.01
CA LEU A 371 -12.81 -5.04 -19.39
C LEU A 371 -14.13 -5.77 -19.63
N GLY A 372 -14.32 -6.91 -18.98
CA GLY A 372 -15.61 -7.62 -19.07
C GLY A 372 -16.70 -6.97 -18.22
N GLY A 373 -17.92 -6.85 -18.72
CA GLY A 373 -19.06 -6.34 -17.93
C GLY A 373 -19.99 -5.39 -18.71
N ASN A 374 -20.58 -4.43 -18.01
CA ASN A 374 -21.48 -3.44 -18.62
C ASN A 374 -20.72 -2.57 -19.62
N SER A 375 -21.30 -2.36 -20.80
CA SER A 375 -20.75 -1.47 -21.84
C SER A 375 -19.33 -1.86 -22.30
N GLU A 376 -18.97 -3.15 -22.20
CA GLU A 376 -17.64 -3.66 -22.57
C GLU A 376 -17.27 -3.41 -24.04
N ASP A 377 -18.24 -3.47 -24.97
CA ASP A 377 -18.01 -3.17 -26.38
C ASP A 377 -17.55 -1.71 -26.56
N ARG A 378 -18.25 -0.77 -25.91
CA ARG A 378 -17.88 0.65 -25.95
C ARG A 378 -16.53 0.91 -25.29
N ALA A 379 -16.24 0.21 -24.20
CA ALA A 379 -14.97 0.34 -23.49
C ALA A 379 -13.77 -0.08 -24.37
N CYS A 380 -13.89 -1.21 -25.09
CA CYS A 380 -12.87 -1.66 -26.03
C CYS A 380 -12.70 -0.66 -27.18
N GLU A 381 -13.81 -0.17 -27.74
CA GLU A 381 -13.80 0.84 -28.80
C GLU A 381 -13.09 2.14 -28.39
N ILE A 382 -13.33 2.64 -27.17
CA ILE A 382 -12.65 3.82 -26.61
C ILE A 382 -11.14 3.58 -26.55
N LEU A 383 -10.71 2.47 -25.93
CA LEU A 383 -9.29 2.17 -25.75
C LEU A 383 -8.55 2.08 -27.08
N GLU A 384 -9.07 1.28 -28.01
CA GLU A 384 -8.40 0.99 -29.29
C GLU A 384 -8.36 2.23 -30.20
N SER A 385 -9.46 2.97 -30.30
CA SER A 385 -9.50 4.12 -31.21
C SER A 385 -8.86 5.38 -30.63
N ALA A 386 -8.96 5.62 -29.31
CA ALA A 386 -8.28 6.76 -28.70
C ALA A 386 -6.76 6.58 -28.69
N CYS A 387 -6.28 5.34 -28.54
CA CYS A 387 -4.86 5.04 -28.45
C CYS A 387 -4.23 4.60 -29.78
N ALA A 388 -4.96 4.67 -30.90
CA ALA A 388 -4.52 4.14 -32.20
C ALA A 388 -3.21 4.77 -32.71
N ASP A 389 -2.97 6.03 -32.37
CA ASP A 389 -1.78 6.79 -32.79
C ASP A 389 -0.60 6.65 -31.81
N LEU A 390 -0.74 5.88 -30.72
CA LEU A 390 0.38 5.63 -29.81
C LEU A 390 1.43 4.73 -30.46
N PRO A 391 2.73 4.88 -30.09
CA PRO A 391 3.79 4.02 -30.62
C PRO A 391 3.63 2.54 -30.26
N ALA A 392 2.89 2.23 -29.20
CA ALA A 392 2.64 0.88 -28.73
C ALA A 392 1.19 0.45 -28.91
N THR A 393 1.00 -0.86 -29.10
CA THR A 393 -0.30 -1.48 -29.25
C THR A 393 -1.11 -1.41 -27.94
N VAL A 394 -2.35 -0.93 -28.04
CA VAL A 394 -3.36 -0.98 -26.97
C VAL A 394 -4.55 -1.83 -27.47
N GLU A 395 -4.87 -2.91 -26.76
CA GLU A 395 -5.97 -3.83 -27.14
C GLU A 395 -6.99 -4.01 -26.00
N GLY A 396 -8.28 -3.96 -26.35
CA GLY A 396 -9.39 -4.19 -25.45
C GLY A 396 -9.96 -5.61 -25.58
N TYR A 397 -10.25 -6.26 -24.44
CA TYR A 397 -10.84 -7.59 -24.40
C TYR A 397 -12.08 -7.66 -23.51
N LYS A 398 -13.02 -8.50 -23.93
CA LYS A 398 -14.34 -8.64 -23.30
C LYS A 398 -14.44 -9.87 -22.41
N LYS A 399 -15.57 -10.04 -21.72
CA LYS A 399 -15.78 -11.14 -20.76
C LYS A 399 -15.64 -12.55 -21.36
N ASP A 400 -15.92 -12.71 -22.66
CA ASP A 400 -15.83 -13.97 -23.42
C ASP A 400 -14.39 -14.43 -23.68
N HIS A 401 -13.42 -13.52 -23.57
CA HIS A 401 -12.01 -13.85 -23.64
C HIS A 401 -11.52 -14.29 -22.26
N SER A 402 -10.86 -15.45 -22.20
CA SER A 402 -10.31 -15.94 -20.94
C SER A 402 -9.05 -15.15 -20.54
N PRO A 403 -8.75 -15.01 -19.23
CA PRO A 403 -7.50 -14.38 -18.81
C PRO A 403 -6.25 -15.04 -19.41
N ALA A 404 -6.27 -16.36 -19.60
CA ALA A 404 -5.17 -17.10 -20.21
C ALA A 404 -4.96 -16.68 -21.67
N PHE A 405 -6.04 -16.57 -22.45
CA PHE A 405 -5.95 -16.10 -23.83
C PHE A 405 -5.37 -14.68 -23.92
N VAL A 406 -5.82 -13.77 -23.05
CA VAL A 406 -5.33 -12.39 -23.02
C VAL A 406 -3.86 -12.34 -22.58
N ALA A 407 -3.45 -13.18 -21.62
CA ALA A 407 -2.05 -13.29 -21.20
C ALA A 407 -1.14 -13.84 -22.33
N ASP A 408 -1.58 -14.84 -23.10
CA ASP A 408 -0.83 -15.36 -24.25
C ASP A 408 -0.67 -14.30 -25.35
N ARG A 409 -1.73 -13.52 -25.60
CA ARG A 409 -1.70 -12.41 -26.55
C ARG A 409 -0.77 -11.28 -26.06
N PHE A 410 -0.81 -10.98 -24.76
CA PHE A 410 0.09 -10.02 -24.14
C PHE A 410 1.55 -10.45 -24.31
N ALA A 411 1.86 -11.73 -24.06
CA ALA A 411 3.19 -12.28 -24.26
C ALA A 411 3.68 -12.08 -25.70
N ALA A 412 2.85 -12.39 -26.69
CA ALA A 412 3.20 -12.22 -28.10
C ALA A 412 3.52 -10.75 -28.47
N LEU A 413 2.81 -9.79 -27.88
CA LEU A 413 3.07 -8.36 -28.12
C LEU A 413 4.36 -7.88 -27.44
N VAL A 414 4.63 -8.36 -26.22
CA VAL A 414 5.90 -8.06 -25.53
C VAL A 414 7.10 -8.63 -26.30
N GLU A 415 7.01 -9.86 -26.81
CA GLU A 415 8.07 -10.44 -27.66
C GLU A 415 8.28 -9.62 -28.94
N HIS A 416 7.21 -9.13 -29.55
CA HIS A 416 7.29 -8.28 -30.73
C HIS A 416 7.93 -6.92 -30.44
N ALA A 417 7.73 -6.38 -29.24
CA ALA A 417 8.36 -5.14 -28.78
C ALA A 417 9.88 -5.28 -28.51
N ALA A 418 10.44 -6.49 -28.65
CA ALA A 418 11.88 -6.75 -28.73
C ALA A 418 12.72 -6.18 -27.58
N GLY A 419 12.21 -6.26 -26.35
CA GLY A 419 12.90 -5.80 -25.15
C GLY A 419 12.72 -4.30 -24.86
N ALA A 420 11.72 -3.65 -25.47
CA ALA A 420 11.33 -2.31 -25.05
C ALA A 420 10.86 -2.31 -23.59
N GLU A 421 11.41 -1.40 -22.80
CA GLU A 421 11.03 -1.18 -21.41
C GLU A 421 10.45 0.21 -21.23
N TRP A 422 9.46 0.30 -20.36
CA TRP A 422 8.84 1.56 -19.98
C TRP A 422 9.77 2.35 -19.06
N SER A 423 9.85 3.65 -19.33
CA SER A 423 10.46 4.63 -18.43
C SER A 423 9.43 5.72 -18.16
N PRO A 424 9.25 6.18 -16.91
CA PRO A 424 8.34 7.25 -16.58
C PRO A 424 8.60 8.50 -17.44
N ARG A 425 7.51 9.16 -17.84
CA ARG A 425 7.55 10.32 -18.74
C ARG A 425 6.84 11.51 -18.12
N PRO A 426 7.28 12.75 -18.42
CA PRO A 426 6.51 13.92 -18.04
C PRO A 426 5.16 13.92 -18.76
N ARG A 427 4.17 14.53 -18.12
CA ARG A 427 2.82 14.71 -18.66
C ARG A 427 2.86 15.57 -19.91
N ALA A 428 2.22 15.13 -20.99
CA ALA A 428 2.02 15.95 -22.17
C ALA A 428 0.91 16.98 -21.92
N VAL A 429 1.30 18.25 -21.76
CA VAL A 429 0.36 19.37 -21.59
C VAL A 429 0.14 20.05 -22.94
N PRO A 430 -1.11 20.15 -23.44
CA PRO A 430 -1.40 20.81 -24.71
C PRO A 430 -1.02 22.30 -24.73
N GLY A 431 -0.56 22.80 -25.88
CA GLY A 431 -0.05 24.17 -26.01
C GLY A 431 -1.08 25.29 -25.78
N PHE A 432 -2.39 24.98 -25.80
CA PHE A 432 -3.44 25.96 -25.49
C PHE A 432 -3.64 26.16 -23.98
N VAL A 433 -3.12 25.27 -23.13
CA VAL A 433 -3.20 25.39 -21.67
C VAL A 433 -2.48 26.66 -21.21
N GLY A 434 -3.18 27.48 -20.41
CA GLY A 434 -2.67 28.79 -19.97
C GLY A 434 -2.71 29.90 -21.03
N SER A 435 -3.13 29.62 -22.26
CA SER A 435 -3.28 30.64 -23.30
C SER A 435 -4.54 31.50 -23.08
N GLY A 436 -4.52 32.75 -23.55
CA GLY A 436 -5.69 33.64 -23.45
C GLY A 436 -6.90 33.19 -24.30
N GLY A 437 -6.71 32.27 -25.24
CA GLY A 437 -7.78 31.69 -26.06
C GLY A 437 -8.52 30.54 -25.36
N ALA A 438 -7.97 29.97 -24.29
CA ALA A 438 -8.58 28.86 -23.59
C ALA A 438 -9.65 29.31 -22.58
N LEU A 439 -10.77 28.59 -22.53
CA LEU A 439 -11.66 28.56 -21.37
C LEU A 439 -10.97 27.74 -20.27
N SER A 440 -11.03 28.19 -19.02
CA SER A 440 -10.58 27.37 -17.89
C SER A 440 -11.43 27.58 -16.65
N PHE A 441 -11.64 26.52 -15.88
CA PHE A 441 -12.39 26.52 -14.63
C PHE A 441 -11.91 25.37 -13.74
N PRO A 442 -12.02 25.50 -12.40
CA PRO A 442 -11.59 24.45 -11.47
C PRO A 442 -12.45 23.19 -11.61
N VAL A 443 -11.87 22.04 -11.31
CA VAL A 443 -12.54 20.73 -11.22
C VAL A 443 -12.08 20.04 -9.93
N ARG A 444 -12.98 19.30 -9.29
CA ARG A 444 -12.71 18.52 -8.09
C ARG A 444 -12.88 17.03 -8.39
N PHE A 445 -11.89 16.25 -7.96
CA PHE A 445 -11.86 14.80 -8.02
C PHE A 445 -12.04 14.30 -6.58
N GLY A 446 -13.16 13.65 -6.26
CA GLY A 446 -13.46 13.30 -4.87
C GLY A 446 -13.69 14.51 -3.96
N VAL A 447 -13.27 14.42 -2.69
CA VAL A 447 -13.61 15.37 -1.62
C VAL A 447 -12.62 16.55 -1.55
N ASN A 448 -11.32 16.32 -1.74
CA ASN A 448 -10.27 17.34 -1.53
C ASN A 448 -9.12 17.31 -2.57
N TRP A 449 -9.32 16.68 -3.73
CA TRP A 449 -8.32 16.64 -4.79
C TRP A 449 -8.76 17.56 -5.94
N GLU A 450 -7.99 18.62 -6.19
CA GLU A 450 -8.34 19.68 -7.13
C GLU A 450 -7.51 19.61 -8.41
N GLY A 451 -8.10 20.03 -9.52
CA GLY A 451 -7.40 20.32 -10.76
C GLY A 451 -8.20 21.29 -11.62
N ARG A 452 -8.04 21.22 -12.93
CA ARG A 452 -8.58 22.25 -13.81
C ARG A 452 -8.96 21.71 -15.19
N CYS A 453 -10.11 22.11 -15.69
CA CYS A 453 -10.46 21.87 -17.08
C CYS A 453 -10.01 23.05 -17.95
N TRP A 454 -9.49 22.73 -19.14
CA TRP A 454 -9.09 23.68 -20.16
C TRP A 454 -9.78 23.31 -21.48
N VAL A 455 -10.30 24.31 -22.18
CA VAL A 455 -10.91 24.11 -23.51
C VAL A 455 -10.39 25.16 -24.49
N ASP A 456 -9.82 24.73 -25.61
CA ASP A 456 -9.39 25.62 -26.70
C ASP A 456 -10.61 26.14 -27.47
N ARG A 457 -11.02 27.37 -27.19
CA ARG A 457 -12.18 27.99 -27.86
C ARG A 457 -12.00 28.11 -29.37
N GLY A 458 -10.77 28.28 -29.83
CA GLY A 458 -10.47 28.45 -31.25
C GLY A 458 -10.57 27.16 -32.05
N ALA A 459 -10.44 26.01 -31.38
CA ALA A 459 -10.50 24.70 -32.00
C ALA A 459 -11.92 24.11 -32.04
N VAL A 460 -12.88 24.64 -31.29
CA VAL A 460 -14.24 24.11 -31.19
C VAL A 460 -15.17 24.78 -32.21
N ASP A 461 -15.57 24.02 -33.23
CA ASP A 461 -16.68 24.34 -34.13
C ASP A 461 -17.96 23.57 -33.74
N ASP A 462 -19.05 23.78 -34.47
CA ASP A 462 -20.35 23.13 -34.22
C ASP A 462 -20.25 21.59 -34.21
N GLY A 463 -19.37 21.02 -35.05
CA GLY A 463 -19.17 19.57 -35.14
C GLY A 463 -18.45 19.01 -33.92
N LEU A 464 -17.35 19.65 -33.51
CA LEU A 464 -16.63 19.25 -32.30
C LEU A 464 -17.45 19.54 -31.03
N PHE A 465 -18.24 20.61 -31.03
CA PHE A 465 -19.16 20.90 -29.93
C PHE A 465 -20.21 19.80 -29.73
N ALA A 466 -20.76 19.25 -30.82
CA ALA A 466 -21.70 18.13 -30.71
C ALA A 466 -21.07 16.90 -30.03
N VAL A 467 -19.79 16.61 -30.32
CA VAL A 467 -19.03 15.54 -29.64
C VAL A 467 -18.84 15.84 -28.16
N ILE A 468 -18.51 17.10 -27.82
CA ILE A 468 -18.35 17.54 -26.44
C ILE A 468 -19.68 17.46 -25.67
N ASP A 469 -20.79 17.89 -26.26
CA ASP A 469 -22.10 17.87 -25.58
C ASP A 469 -22.66 16.45 -25.43
N GLU A 470 -22.39 15.53 -26.36
CA GLU A 470 -22.76 14.12 -26.20
C GLU A 470 -21.99 13.44 -25.04
N SER A 471 -20.71 13.78 -24.87
CA SER A 471 -19.85 13.20 -23.84
C SER A 471 -19.92 13.91 -22.49
N ALA A 472 -20.24 15.21 -22.48
CA ALA A 472 -20.41 16.03 -21.29
C ALA A 472 -21.72 16.85 -21.33
N PRO A 473 -22.88 16.16 -21.30
CA PRO A 473 -24.17 16.79 -21.56
C PRO A 473 -24.49 17.90 -20.57
N GLY A 474 -24.80 19.07 -21.14
CA GLY A 474 -25.20 20.26 -20.40
C GLY A 474 -24.08 20.94 -19.60
N VAL A 475 -22.82 20.49 -19.73
CA VAL A 475 -21.68 21.16 -19.12
C VAL A 475 -21.33 22.45 -19.88
N PHE A 476 -21.42 22.40 -21.20
CA PHE A 476 -21.04 23.49 -22.09
C PHE A 476 -22.21 24.00 -22.93
N ARG A 477 -22.07 25.20 -23.48
CA ARG A 477 -22.96 25.77 -24.50
C ARG A 477 -22.16 26.57 -25.50
N LEU A 478 -22.69 26.72 -26.72
CA LEU A 478 -22.15 27.68 -27.69
C LEU A 478 -22.72 29.08 -27.41
N GLY A 479 -21.82 30.03 -27.16
CA GLY A 479 -22.12 31.44 -27.01
C GLY A 479 -21.51 32.28 -28.13
N SER A 480 -21.62 33.60 -28.02
CA SER A 480 -21.08 34.54 -29.01
C SER A 480 -19.56 34.54 -29.10
N ALA A 481 -18.87 34.07 -28.05
CA ALA A 481 -17.41 34.00 -27.98
C ALA A 481 -16.86 32.57 -28.18
N GLY A 482 -17.68 31.65 -28.72
CA GLY A 482 -17.36 30.23 -28.86
C GLY A 482 -17.93 29.40 -27.71
N ILE A 483 -17.26 28.30 -27.37
CA ILE A 483 -17.68 27.43 -26.26
C ILE A 483 -17.54 28.14 -24.91
N GLU A 484 -18.60 28.06 -24.11
CA GLU A 484 -18.75 28.67 -22.79
C GLU A 484 -19.28 27.61 -21.80
N LEU A 485 -19.02 27.81 -20.51
CA LEU A 485 -19.62 26.97 -19.47
C LEU A 485 -21.13 27.25 -19.39
N ALA A 486 -21.95 26.21 -19.44
CA ALA A 486 -23.40 26.31 -19.28
C ALA A 486 -23.83 26.28 -17.81
N LEU A 487 -23.04 25.60 -16.98
CA LEU A 487 -23.21 25.47 -15.54
C LEU A 487 -22.56 26.63 -14.77
N SER A 488 -22.90 26.77 -13.50
CA SER A 488 -22.06 27.53 -12.57
C SER A 488 -20.71 26.80 -12.36
N GLU A 489 -19.67 27.53 -11.95
CA GLU A 489 -18.38 26.89 -11.62
C GLU A 489 -18.53 25.85 -10.51
N GLU A 490 -19.40 26.11 -9.52
CA GLU A 490 -19.67 25.18 -8.41
C GLU A 490 -20.27 23.85 -8.88
N GLU A 491 -21.22 23.89 -9.82
CA GLU A 491 -21.80 22.69 -10.42
C GLU A 491 -20.80 21.95 -11.31
N ALA A 492 -19.94 22.68 -12.01
CA ALA A 492 -18.91 22.10 -12.87
C ALA A 492 -17.79 21.39 -12.10
N LEU A 493 -17.54 21.77 -10.83
CA LEU A 493 -16.52 21.14 -9.98
C LEU A 493 -16.68 19.61 -9.91
N ALA A 494 -17.91 19.10 -9.85
CA ALA A 494 -18.19 17.68 -9.67
C ALA A 494 -18.41 16.90 -10.99
N ARG A 495 -18.12 17.51 -12.15
CA ARG A 495 -18.35 16.91 -13.48
C ARG A 495 -17.09 16.25 -14.05
N ASP A 496 -16.18 15.78 -13.20
CA ASP A 496 -14.89 15.21 -13.60
C ASP A 496 -15.02 14.04 -14.60
N SER A 497 -15.94 13.09 -14.36
CA SER A 497 -16.17 11.95 -15.27
C SER A 497 -16.55 12.40 -16.68
N ASP A 498 -17.45 13.37 -16.79
CA ASP A 498 -17.95 13.91 -18.06
C ASP A 498 -16.85 14.68 -18.80
N LEU A 499 -16.07 15.47 -18.06
CA LEU A 499 -14.98 16.25 -18.64
C LEU A 499 -13.85 15.37 -19.17
N ILE A 500 -13.52 14.28 -18.48
CA ILE A 500 -12.55 13.29 -18.96
C ILE A 500 -13.10 12.57 -20.21
N ALA A 501 -14.40 12.23 -20.23
CA ALA A 501 -15.02 11.67 -21.42
C ALA A 501 -14.92 12.63 -22.62
N ALA A 502 -15.20 13.93 -22.42
CA ALA A 502 -15.08 14.94 -23.47
C ALA A 502 -13.64 15.12 -23.98
N GLU A 503 -12.63 15.08 -23.10
CA GLU A 503 -11.22 15.07 -23.49
C GLU A 503 -10.90 13.92 -24.45
N ILE A 504 -11.32 12.70 -24.09
CA ILE A 504 -11.02 11.51 -24.90
C ILE A 504 -11.82 11.47 -26.19
N GLU A 505 -13.10 11.84 -26.18
CA GLU A 505 -13.89 11.88 -27.42
C GLU A 505 -13.41 12.98 -28.38
N CYS A 506 -12.92 14.12 -27.87
CA CYS A 506 -12.21 15.11 -28.68
C CYS A 506 -10.94 14.54 -29.33
N ALA A 507 -10.13 13.80 -28.57
CA ALA A 507 -8.94 13.13 -29.10
C ALA A 507 -9.30 12.10 -30.18
N ARG A 508 -10.34 11.29 -29.96
CA ARG A 508 -10.86 10.32 -30.95
C ARG A 508 -11.39 10.96 -32.23
N ALA A 509 -11.91 12.19 -32.13
CA ALA A 509 -12.29 12.99 -33.28
C ALA A 509 -11.09 13.65 -34.01
N GLY A 510 -9.85 13.36 -33.58
CA GLY A 510 -8.61 13.93 -34.13
C GLY A 510 -8.39 15.40 -33.77
N ARG A 511 -9.13 15.93 -32.78
CA ARG A 511 -9.15 17.35 -32.42
C ARG A 511 -9.15 17.51 -30.89
N PRO A 512 -8.00 17.28 -30.22
CA PRO A 512 -7.88 17.35 -28.76
C PRO A 512 -8.01 18.80 -28.26
N ALA A 513 -9.24 19.30 -28.16
CA ALA A 513 -9.56 20.67 -27.74
C ALA A 513 -9.90 20.81 -26.26
N VAL A 514 -10.16 19.70 -25.55
CA VAL A 514 -10.43 19.66 -24.12
C VAL A 514 -9.26 18.98 -23.42
N PHE A 515 -8.83 19.51 -22.28
CA PHE A 515 -7.80 18.93 -21.43
C PHE A 515 -8.17 19.08 -19.96
N VAL A 516 -8.35 17.97 -19.26
CA VAL A 516 -8.58 17.93 -17.82
C VAL A 516 -7.23 17.72 -17.14
N ASP A 517 -6.71 18.78 -16.54
CA ASP A 517 -5.47 18.75 -15.76
C ASP A 517 -5.75 18.17 -14.37
N ILE A 518 -5.21 16.98 -14.12
CA ILE A 518 -5.39 16.21 -12.89
C ILE A 518 -4.00 15.96 -12.27
N PRO A 519 -3.47 16.91 -11.48
CA PRO A 519 -2.18 16.71 -10.81
C PRO A 519 -2.31 15.65 -9.72
N ILE A 520 -1.37 14.70 -9.59
CA ILE A 520 -1.37 13.70 -8.52
C ILE A 520 -0.37 14.12 -7.44
N PRO A 521 -0.84 14.55 -6.24
CA PRO A 521 0.05 14.95 -5.17
C PRO A 521 1.05 13.86 -4.80
N GLY A 522 2.31 14.24 -4.62
CA GLY A 522 3.42 13.32 -4.35
C GLY A 522 3.97 12.59 -5.58
N LEU A 523 3.23 12.50 -6.69
CA LEU A 523 3.76 11.99 -7.96
C LEU A 523 4.24 13.12 -8.86
N ASP A 524 3.45 14.19 -8.98
CA ASP A 524 3.78 15.35 -9.82
C ASP A 524 4.59 16.42 -9.07
N ASP A 525 4.70 16.31 -7.74
CA ASP A 525 5.46 17.22 -6.87
C ASP A 525 6.92 16.79 -6.65
N ALA A 526 7.26 15.54 -6.98
CA ALA A 526 8.58 14.99 -6.75
C ALA A 526 9.60 15.53 -7.78
N PRO A 527 10.75 16.07 -7.37
CA PRO A 527 11.85 16.28 -8.31
C PRO A 527 12.25 14.91 -8.86
N ALA A 528 12.29 14.77 -10.20
CA ALA A 528 12.69 13.53 -10.86
C ALA A 528 13.90 12.91 -10.13
N GLU A 529 13.70 11.74 -9.52
CA GLU A 529 14.77 11.06 -8.79
C GLU A 529 15.97 10.92 -9.74
N ALA A 530 17.13 11.46 -9.33
CA ALA A 530 18.35 11.22 -10.07
C ALA A 530 18.60 9.70 -10.04
N PRO A 531 18.93 9.07 -11.19
CA PRO A 531 19.22 7.65 -11.22
C PRO A 531 20.36 7.37 -10.24
N ARG A 532 20.14 6.43 -9.32
CA ARG A 532 21.18 5.94 -8.39
C ARG A 532 22.19 5.08 -9.12
#